data_AF-A0A372YU00-F1
#
_entry.id   AF-A0A372YU00-F1
#
_cell.length_a   1.000
_cell.length_b   1.000
_cell.length_c   1.000
_cell.angle_alpha   90.00
_cell.angle_beta   90.00
_cell.angle_gamma   90.00
#
_symmetry.space_group_name_H-M   'P 1'
#
loop_
_entity.id
_entity.type
_entity.pdbx_description
1 polymer ?
#
loop_
_entity_poly.entity_id
_entity_poly.type
_entity_poly.pdbx_seq_one_letter_code
_entity_poly.pdbx_strand_id
1 'polypeptide(L)'
;MKFTFNASPNLRQSQSTKQIMLELMLGLLVVFGFSLVYYNSVYGMEYALQAVKLMVVSLVVALVTEIAFAFFTKKDAKFDFAYIKQFLGSSFGWITAIILTLMCPISIRPYALGVSTFIAIFFGKLLFGGFGNNIFNPAAFGRAIVFATFMGATTDVVTGATPTTLIATNYNWLVVNPEMIQEMMSEVGGLGKLFTGWYPGAIGETSALVILLVGVILAIRKVIDWRVPVVYLGSIFLLTACVALLRGVGSYEGLPGFIWYPLVHVLTGGVVFGAIFMLTDPVTSPTSAQGRCIFALGAAIFTVLIRIKANLPEGCLYSILLMNMLTPMIEKSLEGKQLALRKKAWIISGVVGVVGLGSVLLAGNVIEAKEPAPKVFLKTEDKDVNKFEAKITATKDNGDGTVTYKVEAQGYASTEDASKFNKFDIVVNTKDHTIVSVTPTEVVDTEYVGDKILNEAFLSQFKEQKLSDNIEVEVNDAVTGATFSSKSTVRAVEEVRKALGY
;
A
#
# COMPACT_ATOMS: atom_id res chain seq x y z
N MET A 1 -53.91 37.83 23.66
CA MET A 1 -52.82 37.00 24.22
C MET A 1 -51.88 36.61 23.09
N LYS A 2 -50.59 36.96 23.16
CA LYS A 2 -49.58 36.49 22.20
C LYS A 2 -49.15 35.09 22.65
N PHE A 3 -49.59 34.05 21.93
CA PHE A 3 -49.10 32.69 22.16
C PHE A 3 -47.67 32.59 21.61
N THR A 4 -46.68 32.50 22.49
CA THR A 4 -45.30 32.17 22.10
C THR A 4 -45.16 30.67 21.99
N PHE A 5 -44.99 30.16 20.78
CA PHE A 5 -44.57 28.77 20.53
C PHE A 5 -43.12 28.62 21.02
N ASN A 6 -42.95 28.05 22.22
CA ASN A 6 -41.64 27.58 22.66
C ASN A 6 -41.48 26.15 22.13
N ALA A 7 -40.48 25.93 21.28
CA ALA A 7 -40.11 24.58 20.85
C ALA A 7 -39.78 23.74 22.09
N SER A 8 -40.21 22.48 22.09
CA SER A 8 -39.94 21.53 23.16
C SER A 8 -38.44 21.52 23.50
N PRO A 9 -38.04 21.61 24.77
CA PRO A 9 -36.63 21.64 25.13
C PRO A 9 -35.99 20.28 24.80
N ASN A 10 -35.25 20.22 23.69
CA ASN A 10 -34.40 19.08 23.39
C ASN A 10 -33.21 19.11 24.35
N LEU A 11 -33.02 18.04 25.12
CA LEU A 11 -31.82 17.87 25.95
C LEU A 11 -30.59 17.94 25.03
N ARG A 12 -29.84 19.03 25.15
CA ARG A 12 -28.67 19.28 24.30
C ARG A 12 -27.60 18.25 24.64
N GLN A 13 -27.36 17.31 23.74
CA GLN A 13 -26.23 16.39 23.86
C GLN A 13 -24.92 17.18 23.75
N SER A 14 -23.93 16.82 24.56
CA SER A 14 -22.66 17.54 24.66
C SER A 14 -21.77 17.40 23.41
N GLN A 15 -21.99 16.36 22.60
CA GLN A 15 -21.19 16.07 21.42
C GLN A 15 -21.75 16.76 20.17
N SER A 16 -20.94 17.60 19.55
CA SER A 16 -21.22 18.22 18.25
C SER A 16 -20.51 17.49 17.12
N THR A 17 -21.06 17.55 15.90
CA THR A 17 -20.41 17.02 14.70
C THR A 17 -19.00 17.56 14.49
N LYS A 18 -18.79 18.86 14.81
CA LYS A 18 -17.46 19.49 14.75
C LYS A 18 -16.45 18.81 15.68
N GLN A 19 -16.87 18.47 16.90
CA GLN A 19 -16.00 17.77 17.85
C GLN A 19 -15.68 16.35 17.38
N ILE A 20 -16.68 15.60 16.91
CA ILE A 20 -16.49 14.23 16.36
C ILE A 20 -15.48 14.26 15.21
N MET A 21 -15.64 15.21 14.28
CA MET A 21 -14.76 15.38 13.13
C MET A 21 -13.34 15.81 13.54
N LEU A 22 -13.21 16.65 14.57
CA LEU A 22 -11.91 17.07 15.10
C LEU A 22 -11.19 15.90 15.80
N GLU A 23 -11.90 15.10 16.60
CA GLU A 23 -11.32 13.91 17.23
C GLU A 23 -10.86 12.88 16.20
N LEU A 24 -11.65 12.67 15.13
CA LEU A 24 -11.26 11.80 14.02
C LEU A 24 -10.03 12.34 13.28
N MET A 25 -9.97 13.66 13.03
CA MET A 25 -8.80 14.31 12.44
C MET A 25 -7.55 14.12 13.31
N LEU A 26 -7.65 14.28 14.63
CA LEU A 26 -6.54 14.04 15.55
C LEU A 26 -6.04 12.59 15.47
N GLY A 27 -6.95 11.63 15.39
CA GLY A 27 -6.60 10.22 15.19
C GLY A 27 -5.81 9.99 13.90
N LEU A 28 -6.24 10.59 12.79
CA LEU A 28 -5.53 10.51 11.51
C LEU A 28 -4.15 11.18 11.56
N LEU A 29 -4.03 12.32 12.26
CA LEU A 29 -2.75 13.01 12.42
C LEU A 29 -1.76 12.22 13.28
N VAL A 30 -2.22 11.47 14.27
CA VAL A 30 -1.36 10.55 15.04
C VAL A 30 -0.79 9.45 14.14
N VAL A 31 -1.62 8.87 13.27
CA VAL A 31 -1.17 7.86 12.28
C VAL A 31 -0.19 8.48 11.28
N PHE A 32 -0.48 9.69 10.80
CA PHE A 32 0.42 10.42 9.90
C PHE A 32 1.77 10.74 10.57
N GLY A 33 1.75 11.18 11.84
CA GLY A 33 2.97 11.47 12.59
C GLY A 33 3.86 10.22 12.76
N PHE A 34 3.25 9.07 13.07
CA PHE A 34 3.99 7.80 13.11
C PHE A 34 4.59 7.45 11.75
N SER A 35 3.82 7.65 10.67
CA SER A 35 4.28 7.42 9.30
C SER A 35 5.49 8.28 8.93
N LEU A 36 5.50 9.56 9.32
CA LEU A 36 6.66 10.44 9.10
C LEU A 36 7.91 9.94 9.84
N VAL A 37 7.76 9.48 11.08
CA VAL A 37 8.87 8.90 11.85
C VAL A 37 9.39 7.64 11.18
N TYR A 38 8.51 6.76 10.71
CA TYR A 38 8.88 5.55 9.97
C TYR A 38 9.67 5.87 8.70
N TYR A 39 9.13 6.71 7.81
CA TYR A 39 9.80 7.06 6.55
C TYR A 39 11.13 7.78 6.78
N ASN A 40 11.21 8.66 7.79
CA ASN A 40 12.46 9.32 8.14
C ASN A 40 13.51 8.33 8.67
N SER A 41 13.10 7.33 9.45
CA SER A 41 14.02 6.38 10.09
C SER A 41 14.54 5.32 9.11
N VAL A 42 13.73 4.91 8.14
CA VAL A 42 14.07 3.83 7.20
C VAL A 42 14.66 4.36 5.89
N TYR A 43 14.09 5.43 5.34
CA TYR A 43 14.45 5.93 4.00
C TYR A 43 15.06 7.35 4.02
N GLY A 44 15.05 8.02 5.18
CA GLY A 44 15.64 9.35 5.36
C GLY A 44 14.64 10.51 5.21
N MET A 45 15.15 11.73 5.42
CA MET A 45 14.35 12.96 5.53
C MET A 45 13.61 13.32 4.24
N GLU A 46 14.13 12.95 3.07
CA GLU A 46 13.52 13.26 1.77
C GLU A 46 12.15 12.61 1.61
N TYR A 47 12.01 11.36 2.07
CA TYR A 47 10.76 10.62 2.06
C TYR A 47 9.75 11.25 3.02
N ALA A 48 10.17 11.62 4.23
CA ALA A 48 9.30 12.33 5.16
C ALA A 48 8.82 13.68 4.59
N LEU A 49 9.70 14.43 3.94
CA LEU A 49 9.34 15.68 3.28
C LEU A 49 8.36 15.45 2.12
N GLN A 50 8.51 14.37 1.36
CA GLN A 50 7.56 13.99 0.30
C GLN A 50 6.17 13.70 0.87
N ALA A 51 6.07 12.95 1.97
CA ALA A 51 4.78 12.70 2.63
C ALA A 51 4.10 14.01 3.09
N VAL A 52 4.88 14.96 3.63
CA VAL A 52 4.37 16.30 3.99
C VAL A 52 3.92 17.08 2.76
N LYS A 53 4.69 17.07 1.67
CA LYS A 53 4.31 17.72 0.40
C LYS A 53 2.97 17.18 -0.12
N LEU A 54 2.77 15.86 -0.10
CA LEU A 54 1.52 15.22 -0.51
C LEU A 54 0.32 15.68 0.35
N MET A 55 0.50 15.72 1.67
CA MET A 55 -0.52 16.20 2.60
C MET A 55 -0.87 17.68 2.37
N VAL A 56 0.12 18.54 2.16
CA VAL A 56 -0.10 19.96 1.89
C VAL A 56 -0.85 20.15 0.58
N VAL A 57 -0.45 19.45 -0.49
CA VAL A 57 -1.10 19.57 -1.80
C VAL A 57 -2.56 19.13 -1.73
N SER A 58 -2.87 17.99 -1.10
CA SER A 58 -4.25 17.53 -0.99
C SER A 58 -5.10 18.49 -0.16
N LEU A 59 -4.59 19.01 0.95
CA LEU A 59 -5.29 19.99 1.79
C LEU A 59 -5.55 21.30 1.06
N VAL A 60 -4.55 21.82 0.33
CA VAL A 60 -4.70 23.05 -0.45
C VAL A 60 -5.74 22.86 -1.54
N VAL A 61 -5.67 21.77 -2.30
CA VAL A 61 -6.67 21.48 -3.35
C VAL A 61 -8.06 21.33 -2.73
N ALA A 62 -8.18 20.64 -1.60
CA ALA A 62 -9.45 20.50 -0.89
C ALA A 62 -10.06 21.85 -0.48
N LEU A 63 -9.26 22.72 0.12
CA LEU A 63 -9.72 24.05 0.53
C LEU A 63 -10.09 24.91 -0.67
N VAL A 64 -9.25 24.95 -1.72
CA VAL A 64 -9.50 25.74 -2.93
C VAL A 64 -10.80 25.27 -3.61
N THR A 65 -11.03 23.98 -3.68
CA THR A 65 -12.21 23.41 -4.35
C THR A 65 -13.50 23.67 -3.57
N GLU A 66 -13.46 23.57 -2.24
CA GLU A 66 -14.59 23.96 -1.39
C GLU A 66 -14.88 25.48 -1.45
N ILE A 67 -13.85 26.32 -1.44
CA ILE A 67 -13.99 27.78 -1.57
C ILE A 67 -14.59 28.14 -2.93
N ALA A 68 -14.08 27.55 -4.01
CA ALA A 68 -14.59 27.78 -5.35
C ALA A 68 -16.06 27.36 -5.47
N PHE A 69 -16.42 26.18 -4.95
CA PHE A 69 -17.80 25.71 -4.96
C PHE A 69 -18.74 26.61 -4.14
N ALA A 70 -18.31 27.04 -2.95
CA ALA A 70 -19.09 27.97 -2.13
C ALA A 70 -19.31 29.31 -2.84
N PHE A 71 -18.31 29.80 -3.57
CA PHE A 71 -18.41 31.02 -4.36
C PHE A 71 -19.45 30.89 -5.48
N PHE A 72 -19.45 29.80 -6.24
CA PHE A 72 -20.39 29.59 -7.35
C PHE A 72 -21.82 29.22 -6.92
N THR A 73 -21.99 28.60 -5.75
CA THR A 73 -23.31 28.14 -5.28
C THR A 73 -24.13 29.27 -4.65
N LYS A 74 -23.48 30.37 -4.22
CA LYS A 74 -24.19 31.50 -3.62
C LYS A 74 -24.99 32.27 -4.67
N LYS A 75 -26.32 32.29 -4.53
CA LYS A 75 -27.27 32.95 -5.45
C LYS A 75 -26.98 34.43 -5.73
N ASP A 76 -26.34 35.15 -4.81
CA ASP A 76 -26.11 36.60 -4.92
C ASP A 76 -24.75 37.00 -5.50
N ALA A 77 -23.90 36.04 -5.92
CA ALA A 77 -22.60 36.21 -6.60
C ALA A 77 -21.56 37.19 -5.97
N LYS A 78 -21.87 37.85 -4.85
CA LYS A 78 -20.94 38.72 -4.13
C LYS A 78 -20.07 37.89 -3.19
N PHE A 79 -18.76 38.12 -3.26
CA PHE A 79 -17.77 37.51 -2.38
C PHE A 79 -18.08 37.89 -0.93
N ASP A 80 -18.52 36.90 -0.15
CA ASP A 80 -18.88 37.07 1.25
C ASP A 80 -18.08 36.09 2.10
N PHE A 81 -17.11 36.65 2.79
CA PHE A 81 -16.20 35.90 3.63
C PHE A 81 -16.92 35.17 4.77
N ALA A 82 -18.02 35.71 5.28
CA ALA A 82 -18.77 35.09 6.38
C ALA A 82 -19.45 33.79 5.93
N TYR A 83 -20.08 33.80 4.75
CA TYR A 83 -20.69 32.62 4.16
C TYR A 83 -19.66 31.52 3.86
N ILE A 84 -18.53 31.89 3.23
CA ILE A 84 -17.45 30.94 2.91
C ILE A 84 -16.90 30.29 4.19
N LYS A 85 -16.62 31.10 5.22
CA LYS A 85 -16.14 30.60 6.51
C LYS A 85 -17.13 29.65 7.18
N GLN A 86 -18.43 29.95 7.09
CA GLN A 86 -19.47 29.08 7.62
C GLN A 86 -19.54 27.75 6.85
N PHE A 87 -19.51 27.80 5.52
CA PHE A 87 -19.54 26.62 4.64
C PHE A 87 -18.37 25.68 4.91
N LEU A 88 -17.14 26.21 4.94
CA LEU A 88 -15.94 25.43 5.25
C LEU A 88 -16.06 24.78 6.64
N GLY A 89 -16.54 25.53 7.64
CA GLY A 89 -16.72 25.01 8.99
C GLY A 89 -17.73 23.86 9.12
N SER A 90 -18.56 23.60 8.11
CA SER A 90 -19.53 22.50 8.06
C SER A 90 -19.23 21.43 7.01
N SER A 91 -18.37 21.71 6.02
CA SER A 91 -18.12 20.77 4.93
C SER A 91 -17.12 19.69 5.33
N PHE A 92 -16.08 20.02 6.10
CA PHE A 92 -15.04 19.06 6.55
C PHE A 92 -14.26 18.39 5.40
N GLY A 93 -14.02 19.07 4.27
CA GLY A 93 -13.25 18.52 3.13
C GLY A 93 -11.81 18.14 3.47
N TRP A 94 -11.20 18.79 4.46
CA TRP A 94 -9.85 18.48 4.91
C TRP A 94 -9.73 17.04 5.43
N ILE A 95 -10.77 16.47 6.06
CA ILE A 95 -10.72 15.07 6.55
C ILE A 95 -10.64 14.12 5.36
N THR A 96 -11.43 14.36 4.32
CA THR A 96 -11.39 13.59 3.07
C THR A 96 -10.00 13.64 2.46
N ALA A 97 -9.36 14.81 2.42
CA ALA A 97 -8.01 14.99 1.88
C ALA A 97 -6.94 14.26 2.71
N ILE A 98 -7.03 14.31 4.04
CA ILE A 98 -6.12 13.61 4.94
C ILE A 98 -6.24 12.09 4.74
N ILE A 99 -7.46 11.56 4.74
CA ILE A 99 -7.72 10.12 4.50
C ILE A 99 -7.17 9.70 3.13
N LEU A 100 -7.49 10.45 2.07
CA LEU A 100 -7.01 10.14 0.72
C LEU A 100 -5.47 10.13 0.64
N THR A 101 -4.80 11.08 1.28
CA THR A 101 -3.34 11.15 1.32
C THR A 101 -2.76 9.93 2.02
N LEU A 102 -3.32 9.57 3.18
CA LEU A 102 -2.89 8.41 3.95
C LEU A 102 -3.11 7.10 3.18
N MET A 103 -4.09 7.03 2.29
CA MET A 103 -4.30 5.83 1.48
C MET A 103 -3.34 5.71 0.30
N CYS A 104 -2.61 6.76 -0.07
CA CYS A 104 -1.76 6.74 -1.25
C CYS A 104 -0.34 6.24 -0.94
N PRO A 105 0.34 5.61 -1.92
CA PRO A 105 1.77 5.34 -1.84
C PRO A 105 2.56 6.65 -1.78
N ILE A 106 3.70 6.64 -1.09
CA ILE A 106 4.57 7.81 -0.99
C ILE A 106 5.22 8.21 -2.33
N SER A 107 5.36 7.23 -3.22
CA SER A 107 5.94 7.41 -4.56
C SER A 107 5.03 8.17 -5.52
N ILE A 108 3.78 8.49 -5.17
CA ILE A 108 2.87 9.18 -6.07
C ILE A 108 3.34 10.63 -6.35
N ARG A 109 3.20 11.08 -7.59
CA ARG A 109 3.44 12.49 -7.93
C ARG A 109 2.41 13.41 -7.28
N PRO A 110 2.83 14.56 -6.70
CA PRO A 110 1.90 15.47 -6.01
C PRO A 110 0.74 15.98 -6.88
N TYR A 111 0.95 16.22 -8.17
CA TYR A 111 -0.13 16.67 -9.06
C TYR A 111 -1.21 15.60 -9.23
N ALA A 112 -0.84 14.32 -9.27
CA ALA A 112 -1.78 13.22 -9.43
C ALA A 112 -2.69 13.12 -8.21
N LEU A 113 -2.11 13.20 -7.01
CA LEU A 113 -2.87 13.30 -5.77
C LEU A 113 -3.77 14.54 -5.75
N GLY A 114 -3.26 15.68 -6.23
CA GLY A 114 -4.03 16.92 -6.36
C GLY A 114 -5.28 16.75 -7.23
N VAL A 115 -5.12 16.24 -8.45
CA VAL A 115 -6.25 15.99 -9.38
C VAL A 115 -7.26 15.01 -8.79
N SER A 116 -6.79 13.90 -8.19
CA SER A 116 -7.68 12.94 -7.52
C SER A 116 -8.40 13.54 -6.32
N THR A 117 -7.76 14.45 -5.58
CA THR A 117 -8.39 15.17 -4.45
C THR A 117 -9.49 16.12 -4.92
N PHE A 118 -9.26 16.83 -6.04
CA PHE A 118 -10.31 17.63 -6.68
C PHE A 118 -11.50 16.76 -7.07
N ILE A 119 -11.26 15.62 -7.74
CA ILE A 119 -12.33 14.72 -8.16
C ILE A 119 -13.08 14.15 -6.96
N ALA A 120 -12.36 13.75 -5.91
CA ALA A 120 -12.94 13.26 -4.66
C ALA A 120 -13.90 14.27 -4.02
N ILE A 121 -13.48 15.54 -3.95
CA ILE A 121 -14.25 16.57 -3.26
C ILE A 121 -15.37 17.10 -4.14
N PHE A 122 -15.08 17.43 -5.39
CA PHE A 122 -16.07 18.00 -6.29
C PHE A 122 -17.13 16.96 -6.68
N PHE A 123 -16.72 15.83 -7.27
CA PHE A 123 -17.65 14.80 -7.74
C PHE A 123 -18.11 13.87 -6.63
N GLY A 124 -17.21 13.50 -5.70
CA GLY A 124 -17.56 12.55 -4.64
C GLY A 124 -18.37 13.14 -3.49
N LYS A 125 -18.39 14.46 -3.32
CA LYS A 125 -19.00 15.12 -2.15
C LYS A 125 -19.87 16.33 -2.49
N LEU A 126 -19.32 17.33 -3.15
CA LEU A 126 -20.00 18.62 -3.33
C LEU A 126 -21.17 18.54 -4.32
N LEU A 127 -21.03 17.77 -5.40
CA LEU A 127 -22.06 17.60 -6.42
C LEU A 127 -23.37 17.02 -5.85
N PHE A 128 -23.29 16.19 -4.81
CA PHE A 128 -24.45 15.60 -4.15
C PHE A 128 -25.05 16.48 -3.03
N GLY A 129 -24.56 17.71 -2.86
CA GLY A 129 -25.06 18.64 -1.85
C GLY A 129 -24.22 18.69 -0.57
N GLY A 130 -22.99 18.17 -0.60
CA GLY A 130 -22.01 18.35 0.47
C GLY A 130 -22.13 17.36 1.64
N PHE A 131 -21.62 17.76 2.80
CA PHE A 131 -21.52 16.89 3.98
C PHE A 131 -22.89 16.34 4.41
N GLY A 132 -23.01 15.02 4.48
CA GLY A 132 -24.25 14.31 4.84
C GLY A 132 -25.03 13.75 3.65
N ASN A 133 -24.68 14.11 2.42
CA ASN A 133 -25.39 13.66 1.20
C ASN A 133 -24.51 12.82 0.27
N ASN A 134 -23.37 12.32 0.74
CA ASN A 134 -22.44 11.57 -0.09
C ASN A 134 -22.95 10.15 -0.31
N ILE A 135 -23.05 9.72 -1.56
CA ILE A 135 -23.42 8.33 -1.91
C ILE A 135 -22.28 7.37 -1.57
N PHE A 136 -21.04 7.80 -1.83
CA PHE A 136 -19.83 7.03 -1.60
C PHE A 136 -18.91 7.76 -0.64
N ASN A 137 -18.04 7.01 0.06
CA ASN A 137 -16.95 7.62 0.81
C ASN A 137 -16.06 8.40 -0.18
N PRO A 138 -15.97 9.75 -0.08
CA PRO A 138 -15.32 10.54 -1.10
C PRO A 138 -13.81 10.28 -1.19
N ALA A 139 -13.16 9.92 -0.07
CA ALA A 139 -11.74 9.59 -0.05
C ALA A 139 -11.48 8.25 -0.75
N ALA A 140 -12.33 7.25 -0.49
CA ALA A 140 -12.31 5.97 -1.22
C ALA A 140 -12.49 6.20 -2.73
N PHE A 141 -13.44 7.06 -3.11
CA PHE A 141 -13.66 7.40 -4.51
C PHE A 141 -12.43 8.05 -5.14
N GLY A 142 -11.80 9.01 -4.47
CA GLY A 142 -10.53 9.61 -4.90
C GLY A 142 -9.41 8.59 -5.08
N ARG A 143 -9.29 7.64 -4.15
CA ARG A 143 -8.26 6.60 -4.21
C ARG A 143 -8.48 5.64 -5.39
N ALA A 144 -9.73 5.33 -5.72
CA ALA A 144 -10.04 4.53 -6.90
C ALA A 144 -9.59 5.23 -8.20
N ILE A 145 -9.71 6.57 -8.28
CA ILE A 145 -9.20 7.35 -9.42
C ILE A 145 -7.66 7.31 -9.48
N VAL A 146 -6.98 7.43 -8.34
CA VAL A 146 -5.52 7.27 -8.27
C VAL A 146 -5.12 5.91 -8.86
N PHE A 147 -5.80 4.84 -8.45
CA PHE A 147 -5.53 3.49 -8.95
C PHE A 147 -5.82 3.32 -10.44
N ALA A 148 -6.93 3.86 -10.92
CA ALA A 148 -7.36 3.68 -12.31
C ALA A 148 -6.52 4.49 -13.30
N THR A 149 -6.05 5.68 -12.91
CA THR A 149 -5.48 6.65 -13.86
C THR A 149 -4.02 6.99 -13.60
N PHE A 150 -3.56 6.95 -12.34
CA PHE A 150 -2.28 7.55 -11.96
C PHE A 150 -1.27 6.57 -11.34
N MET A 151 -1.50 5.25 -11.45
CA MET A 151 -0.57 4.23 -10.95
C MET A 151 0.84 4.33 -11.52
N GLY A 152 0.99 4.77 -12.78
CA GLY A 152 2.29 4.97 -13.42
C GLY A 152 2.93 6.34 -13.14
N ALA A 153 2.25 7.24 -12.43
CA ALA A 153 2.74 8.59 -12.15
C ALA A 153 3.56 8.60 -10.85
N THR A 154 4.74 7.97 -10.87
CA THR A 154 5.64 7.86 -9.73
C THR A 154 6.78 8.89 -9.75
N THR A 155 7.25 9.29 -8.57
CA THR A 155 8.47 10.08 -8.33
C THR A 155 9.67 9.17 -8.12
N ASP A 156 10.87 9.75 -8.10
CA ASP A 156 12.14 9.04 -7.83
C ASP A 156 12.23 8.47 -6.40
N VAL A 157 11.30 8.87 -5.53
CA VAL A 157 11.05 8.29 -4.21
C VAL A 157 10.43 6.89 -4.39
N VAL A 158 11.27 5.91 -4.71
CA VAL A 158 10.86 4.52 -4.87
C VAL A 158 10.92 3.84 -3.50
N THR A 159 9.81 3.24 -3.12
CA THR A 159 9.74 2.25 -2.03
C THR A 159 9.60 0.87 -2.65
N GLY A 160 10.08 -0.18 -1.98
CA GLY A 160 9.87 -1.56 -2.43
C GLY A 160 8.39 -1.91 -2.67
N ALA A 161 8.14 -3.04 -3.33
CA ALA A 161 6.79 -3.52 -3.57
C ALA A 161 6.01 -3.63 -2.26
N THR A 162 4.75 -3.16 -2.24
CA THR A 162 3.92 -3.31 -1.05
C THR A 162 3.58 -4.78 -0.85
N PRO A 163 3.44 -5.28 0.40
CA PRO A 163 3.10 -6.67 0.66
C PRO A 163 1.89 -7.16 -0.11
N THR A 164 0.88 -6.31 -0.31
CA THR A 164 -0.31 -6.67 -1.09
C THR A 164 -0.05 -6.81 -2.57
N THR A 165 0.75 -5.92 -3.17
CA THR A 165 1.15 -6.04 -4.58
C THR A 165 2.03 -7.25 -4.81
N LEU A 166 2.93 -7.55 -3.86
CA LEU A 166 3.79 -8.72 -3.89
C LEU A 166 3.00 -10.03 -3.78
N ILE A 167 2.12 -10.14 -2.77
CA ILE A 167 1.25 -11.31 -2.58
C ILE A 167 0.31 -11.53 -3.77
N ALA A 168 -0.25 -10.45 -4.33
CA ALA A 168 -1.12 -10.55 -5.50
C ALA A 168 -0.34 -11.01 -6.74
N THR A 169 0.76 -10.33 -7.08
CA THR A 169 1.48 -10.54 -8.34
C THR A 169 2.24 -11.85 -8.37
N ASN A 170 2.87 -12.22 -7.25
CA ASN A 170 3.78 -13.36 -7.18
C ASN A 170 3.07 -14.64 -6.72
N TYR A 171 2.05 -14.52 -5.85
CA TYR A 171 1.48 -15.67 -5.15
C TYR A 171 -0.04 -15.84 -5.32
N ASN A 172 -0.74 -14.97 -6.07
CA ASN A 172 -2.21 -15.01 -6.24
C ASN A 172 -2.99 -15.09 -4.91
N TRP A 173 -2.47 -14.49 -3.84
CA TRP A 173 -3.02 -14.62 -2.48
C TRP A 173 -3.14 -16.06 -1.93
N LEU A 174 -2.51 -17.06 -2.55
CA LEU A 174 -2.58 -18.45 -2.10
C LEU A 174 -1.19 -19.10 -2.11
N VAL A 175 -0.71 -19.45 -0.93
CA VAL A 175 0.53 -20.21 -0.74
C VAL A 175 0.22 -21.50 0.03
N VAL A 176 0.67 -22.63 -0.48
CA VAL A 176 0.40 -23.96 0.10
C VAL A 176 1.71 -24.65 0.49
N ASN A 177 2.74 -24.53 -0.35
CA ASN A 177 4.04 -25.15 -0.14
C ASN A 177 4.84 -24.45 0.98
N PRO A 178 5.49 -25.18 1.90
CA PRO A 178 6.28 -24.59 2.99
C PRO A 178 7.38 -23.64 2.51
N GLU A 179 8.06 -23.97 1.41
CA GLU A 179 9.11 -23.13 0.82
C GLU A 179 8.55 -21.79 0.32
N MET A 180 7.43 -21.83 -0.42
CA MET A 180 6.74 -20.62 -0.88
C MET A 180 6.24 -19.75 0.28
N ILE A 181 5.78 -20.38 1.37
CA ILE A 181 5.36 -19.66 2.57
C ILE A 181 6.57 -18.95 3.19
N GLN A 182 7.70 -19.63 3.32
CA GLN A 182 8.91 -19.04 3.91
C GLN A 182 9.46 -17.91 3.04
N GLU A 183 9.49 -18.09 1.72
CA GLU A 183 9.90 -17.08 0.75
C GLU A 183 8.99 -15.85 0.81
N MET A 184 7.67 -16.03 0.66
CA MET A 184 6.69 -14.94 0.74
C MET A 184 6.81 -14.19 2.08
N MET A 185 6.93 -14.91 3.20
CA MET A 185 7.01 -14.29 4.52
C MET A 185 8.32 -13.53 4.73
N SER A 186 9.42 -14.00 4.13
CA SER A 186 10.71 -13.28 4.13
C SER A 186 10.64 -11.98 3.33
N GLU A 187 9.99 -11.99 2.16
CA GLU A 187 9.82 -10.80 1.32
C GLU A 187 8.87 -9.78 1.95
N VAL A 188 7.81 -10.26 2.59
CA VAL A 188 6.84 -9.42 3.31
C VAL A 188 7.41 -8.87 4.63
N GLY A 189 8.53 -9.41 5.12
CA GLY A 189 9.21 -8.97 6.34
C GLY A 189 8.67 -9.58 7.64
N GLY A 190 7.85 -10.63 7.54
CA GLY A 190 7.31 -11.36 8.69
C GLY A 190 6.12 -10.68 9.39
N LEU A 191 5.40 -11.45 10.22
CA LEU A 191 4.21 -10.97 10.94
C LEU A 191 4.52 -9.82 11.92
N GLY A 192 5.70 -9.85 12.55
CA GLY A 192 6.11 -8.82 13.51
C GLY A 192 6.25 -7.46 12.85
N LYS A 193 6.90 -7.38 11.68
CA LYS A 193 7.03 -6.12 10.93
C LYS A 193 5.71 -5.66 10.34
N LEU A 194 4.85 -6.57 9.89
CA LEU A 194 3.49 -6.23 9.45
C LEU A 194 2.65 -5.61 10.58
N PHE A 195 2.74 -6.14 11.80
CA PHE A 195 1.96 -5.64 12.93
C PHE A 195 2.49 -4.30 13.46
N THR A 196 3.80 -4.19 13.62
CA THR A 196 4.47 -2.98 14.12
C THR A 196 4.51 -1.87 13.07
N GLY A 197 4.52 -2.27 11.80
CA GLY A 197 4.40 -1.38 10.67
C GLY A 197 5.66 -1.01 9.94
N TRP A 198 6.70 -1.83 10.09
CA TRP A 198 8.01 -1.60 9.51
C TRP A 198 8.15 -2.26 8.15
N TYR A 199 7.24 -1.92 7.22
CA TYR A 199 7.20 -2.47 5.86
C TYR A 199 6.78 -1.39 4.84
N PRO A 200 7.19 -1.51 3.56
CA PRO A 200 6.81 -0.55 2.53
C PRO A 200 5.30 -0.64 2.24
N GLY A 201 4.58 0.47 2.40
CA GLY A 201 3.13 0.53 2.21
C GLY A 201 2.64 1.93 1.87
N ALA A 202 1.32 2.10 1.80
CA ALA A 202 0.73 3.43 1.76
C ALA A 202 0.97 4.18 3.08
N ILE A 203 0.94 5.52 3.03
CA ILE A 203 1.37 6.38 4.15
C ILE A 203 0.60 6.08 5.45
N GLY A 204 -0.67 5.70 5.36
CA GLY A 204 -1.54 5.36 6.48
C GLY A 204 -1.64 3.88 6.79
N GLU A 205 -0.96 3.02 6.02
CA GLU A 205 -0.91 1.57 6.26
C GLU A 205 0.28 1.17 7.13
N THR A 206 1.12 2.15 7.52
CA THR A 206 2.37 1.91 8.24
C THR A 206 2.11 1.03 9.45
N SER A 207 1.46 1.47 10.53
CA SER A 207 1.32 0.65 11.75
C SER A 207 -0.11 0.23 12.08
N ALA A 208 -0.39 -1.08 11.94
CA ALA A 208 -1.65 -1.68 12.39
C ALA A 208 -1.87 -1.49 13.90
N LEU A 209 -0.81 -1.58 14.71
CA LEU A 209 -0.86 -1.35 16.16
C LEU A 209 -1.37 0.05 16.50
N VAL A 210 -0.74 1.09 15.93
CA VAL A 210 -1.11 2.48 16.20
C VAL A 210 -2.55 2.76 15.76
N ILE A 211 -2.93 2.26 14.57
CA ILE A 211 -4.29 2.43 14.05
C ILE A 211 -5.31 1.76 14.97
N LEU A 212 -5.06 0.52 15.43
CA LEU A 212 -5.95 -0.17 16.36
C LEU A 212 -6.08 0.57 17.70
N LEU A 213 -4.98 1.08 18.27
CA LEU A 213 -5.03 1.87 19.51
C LEU A 213 -5.87 3.14 19.33
N VAL A 214 -5.65 3.87 18.24
CA VAL A 214 -6.46 5.05 17.91
C VAL A 214 -7.92 4.65 17.73
N GLY A 215 -8.21 3.55 17.03
CA GLY A 215 -9.56 3.03 16.85
C GLY A 215 -10.26 2.68 18.16
N VAL A 216 -9.56 2.06 19.11
CA VAL A 216 -10.09 1.77 20.46
C VAL A 216 -10.41 3.06 21.20
N ILE A 217 -9.53 4.06 21.15
CA ILE A 217 -9.77 5.37 21.80
C ILE A 217 -11.00 6.05 21.19
N LEU A 218 -11.12 6.06 19.86
CA LEU A 218 -12.27 6.65 19.16
C LEU A 218 -13.58 5.89 19.46
N ALA A 219 -13.51 4.57 19.62
CA ALA A 219 -14.65 3.74 20.01
C ALA A 219 -15.10 4.02 21.45
N ILE A 220 -14.16 4.14 22.41
CA ILE A 220 -14.47 4.48 23.80
C ILE A 220 -15.12 5.87 23.90
N ARG A 221 -14.62 6.83 23.12
CA ARG A 221 -15.18 8.19 23.03
C ARG A 221 -16.49 8.27 22.24
N LYS A 222 -16.96 7.15 21.67
CA LYS A 222 -18.17 7.03 20.85
C LYS A 222 -18.15 7.91 19.59
N VAL A 223 -16.96 8.18 19.06
CA VAL A 223 -16.77 8.83 17.75
C VAL A 223 -17.12 7.86 16.63
N ILE A 224 -16.69 6.60 16.77
CA ILE A 224 -16.98 5.51 15.84
C ILE A 224 -17.74 4.39 16.54
N ASP A 225 -18.55 3.65 15.79
CA ASP A 225 -19.23 2.46 16.30
C ASP A 225 -18.29 1.25 16.26
N TRP A 226 -17.90 0.74 17.43
CA TRP A 226 -16.98 -0.39 17.58
C TRP A 226 -17.46 -1.67 16.88
N ARG A 227 -18.77 -1.81 16.64
CA ARG A 227 -19.35 -2.97 15.97
C ARG A 227 -18.83 -3.12 14.54
N VAL A 228 -18.62 -1.99 13.85
CA VAL A 228 -18.21 -2.00 12.43
C VAL A 228 -16.79 -2.56 12.26
N PRO A 229 -15.75 -2.04 12.93
CA PRO A 229 -14.40 -2.62 12.83
C PRO A 229 -14.33 -4.07 13.29
N VAL A 230 -14.99 -4.43 14.41
CA VAL A 230 -14.91 -5.78 14.98
C VAL A 230 -15.56 -6.81 14.04
N VAL A 231 -16.73 -6.51 13.48
CA VAL A 231 -17.39 -7.41 12.53
C VAL A 231 -16.59 -7.52 11.25
N TYR A 232 -16.10 -6.42 10.70
CA TYR A 232 -15.34 -6.42 9.46
C TYR A 232 -14.04 -7.24 9.57
N LEU A 233 -13.19 -6.93 10.57
CA LEU A 233 -11.92 -7.62 10.78
C LEU A 233 -12.13 -9.09 11.17
N GLY A 234 -13.11 -9.36 12.05
CA GLY A 234 -13.46 -10.73 12.46
C GLY A 234 -13.98 -11.57 11.31
N SER A 235 -14.80 -11.01 10.41
CA SER A 235 -15.28 -11.71 9.24
C SER A 235 -14.17 -12.01 8.24
N ILE A 236 -13.24 -11.09 7.98
CA ILE A 236 -12.06 -11.36 7.12
C ILE A 236 -11.23 -12.50 7.71
N PHE A 237 -10.97 -12.45 9.02
CA PHE A 237 -10.20 -13.48 9.71
C PHE A 237 -10.85 -14.86 9.57
N LEU A 238 -12.16 -14.97 9.82
CA LEU A 238 -12.88 -16.24 9.72
C LEU A 238 -12.94 -16.77 8.29
N LEU A 239 -13.24 -15.92 7.31
CA LEU A 239 -13.35 -16.32 5.90
C LEU A 239 -12.02 -16.84 5.36
N THR A 240 -10.91 -16.13 5.65
CA THR A 240 -9.57 -16.54 5.23
C THR A 240 -9.06 -17.75 6.00
N ALA A 241 -9.45 -17.93 7.27
CA ALA A 241 -9.13 -19.14 8.04
C ALA A 241 -9.79 -20.38 7.43
N CYS A 242 -11.05 -20.26 6.99
CA CYS A 242 -11.75 -21.34 6.29
C CYS A 242 -11.06 -21.68 4.95
N VAL A 243 -10.60 -20.68 4.20
CA VAL A 243 -9.82 -20.92 2.96
C VAL A 243 -8.52 -21.66 3.27
N ALA A 244 -7.78 -21.23 4.32
CA ALA A 244 -6.54 -21.87 4.72
C ALA A 244 -6.73 -23.35 5.10
N LEU A 245 -7.81 -23.67 5.83
CA LEU A 245 -8.15 -25.04 6.19
C LEU A 245 -8.53 -25.91 4.99
N LEU A 246 -9.26 -25.37 4.01
CA LEU A 246 -9.65 -26.13 2.82
C LEU A 246 -8.48 -26.38 1.86
N ARG A 247 -7.59 -25.41 1.71
CA ARG A 247 -6.44 -25.50 0.80
C ARG A 247 -5.22 -26.17 1.44
N GLY A 248 -5.28 -26.50 2.73
CA GLY A 248 -4.20 -27.16 3.44
C GLY A 248 -2.94 -26.29 3.54
N VAL A 249 -3.12 -24.99 3.81
CA VAL A 249 -1.99 -24.05 3.96
C VAL A 249 -1.08 -24.52 5.09
N GLY A 250 0.20 -24.70 4.79
CA GLY A 250 1.21 -25.16 5.74
C GLY A 250 1.41 -24.22 6.95
N SER A 251 2.10 -24.72 7.97
CA SER A 251 2.46 -23.92 9.14
C SER A 251 3.67 -23.03 8.85
N TYR A 252 3.74 -21.85 9.48
CA TYR A 252 4.87 -20.92 9.42
C TYR A 252 5.42 -20.70 10.83
N GLU A 253 6.71 -20.96 11.08
CA GLU A 253 7.38 -20.77 12.39
C GLU A 253 6.61 -21.41 13.57
N GLY A 254 6.00 -22.58 13.37
CA GLY A 254 5.21 -23.28 14.38
C GLY A 254 3.78 -22.74 14.55
N LEU A 255 3.40 -21.66 13.87
CA LEU A 255 2.02 -21.18 13.79
C LEU A 255 1.24 -21.97 12.73
N PRO A 256 0.05 -22.50 13.06
CA PRO A 256 -0.81 -23.16 12.10
C PRO A 256 -1.26 -22.25 10.94
N GLY A 257 -1.43 -22.83 9.74
CA GLY A 257 -1.94 -22.17 8.54
C GLY A 257 -3.19 -21.32 8.76
N PHE A 258 -4.14 -21.83 9.55
CA PHE A 258 -5.39 -21.15 9.85
C PHE A 258 -5.25 -19.90 10.75
N ILE A 259 -4.07 -19.64 11.31
CA ILE A 259 -3.81 -18.46 12.15
C ILE A 259 -2.97 -17.44 11.39
N TRP A 260 -1.81 -17.84 10.86
CA TRP A 260 -0.89 -16.88 10.26
C TRP A 260 -1.43 -16.30 8.95
N TYR A 261 -2.10 -17.11 8.12
CA TYR A 261 -2.61 -16.67 6.82
C TYR A 261 -3.71 -15.61 6.97
N PRO A 262 -4.72 -15.78 7.84
CA PRO A 262 -5.68 -14.72 8.14
C PRO A 262 -5.07 -13.45 8.71
N LEU A 263 -4.03 -13.57 9.55
CA LEU A 263 -3.32 -12.41 10.08
C LEU A 263 -2.65 -11.61 8.97
N VAL A 264 -2.03 -12.24 7.98
CA VAL A 264 -1.48 -11.54 6.81
C VAL A 264 -2.58 -10.78 6.07
N HIS A 265 -3.74 -11.40 5.82
CA HIS A 265 -4.86 -10.71 5.19
C HIS A 265 -5.37 -9.52 6.01
N VAL A 266 -5.47 -9.64 7.34
CA VAL A 266 -5.95 -8.55 8.19
C VAL A 266 -4.93 -7.41 8.29
N LEU A 267 -3.64 -7.74 8.42
CA LEU A 267 -2.57 -6.76 8.68
C LEU A 267 -2.08 -6.04 7.41
N THR A 268 -2.40 -6.56 6.23
CA THR A 268 -1.96 -5.97 4.94
C THR A 268 -3.09 -5.21 4.23
N GLY A 269 -2.71 -4.27 3.36
CA GLY A 269 -3.59 -3.64 2.36
C GLY A 269 -4.67 -2.76 2.95
N GLY A 270 -4.30 -1.99 3.97
CA GLY A 270 -5.15 -0.95 4.53
C GLY A 270 -6.45 -1.44 5.14
N VAL A 271 -6.61 -2.75 5.39
CA VAL A 271 -7.83 -3.33 5.94
C VAL A 271 -8.13 -2.76 7.32
N VAL A 272 -7.11 -2.67 8.19
CA VAL A 272 -7.25 -2.06 9.54
C VAL A 272 -7.53 -0.56 9.44
N PHE A 273 -6.85 0.15 8.52
CA PHE A 273 -7.07 1.57 8.28
C PHE A 273 -8.50 1.84 7.79
N GLY A 274 -8.96 1.11 6.78
CA GLY A 274 -10.31 1.19 6.22
C GLY A 274 -11.38 0.82 7.25
N ALA A 275 -11.13 -0.19 8.08
CA ALA A 275 -12.04 -0.59 9.15
C ALA A 275 -12.36 0.56 10.12
N ILE A 276 -11.33 1.33 10.51
CA ILE A 276 -11.43 2.34 11.57
C ILE A 276 -11.78 3.73 11.05
N PHE A 277 -11.29 4.12 9.87
CA PHE A 277 -11.42 5.49 9.34
C PHE A 277 -12.34 5.63 8.14
N MET A 278 -12.75 4.53 7.48
CA MET A 278 -13.56 4.60 6.26
C MET A 278 -14.91 3.90 6.37
N LEU A 279 -14.97 2.66 6.88
CA LEU A 279 -16.23 1.94 7.06
C LEU A 279 -17.12 2.58 8.14
N THR A 280 -16.51 3.32 9.06
CA THR A 280 -17.16 4.02 10.18
C THR A 280 -17.60 5.44 9.82
N ASP A 281 -17.51 5.83 8.53
CA ASP A 281 -18.01 7.13 8.07
C ASP A 281 -19.52 7.25 8.36
N PRO A 282 -19.96 8.26 9.15
CA PRO A 282 -21.36 8.40 9.55
C PRO A 282 -22.31 8.71 8.38
N VAL A 283 -21.79 9.12 7.22
CA VAL A 283 -22.63 9.50 6.07
C VAL A 283 -22.98 8.32 5.19
N THR A 284 -22.03 7.40 4.97
CA THR A 284 -22.18 6.32 3.98
C THR A 284 -22.51 4.96 4.60
N SER A 285 -22.41 4.86 5.93
CA SER A 285 -22.78 3.65 6.68
C SER A 285 -24.25 3.67 7.12
N PRO A 286 -24.91 2.51 7.25
CA PRO A 286 -26.29 2.44 7.74
C PRO A 286 -26.46 3.06 9.13
N THR A 287 -27.62 3.67 9.36
CA THR A 287 -27.98 4.30 10.64
C THR A 287 -28.28 3.30 11.76
N SER A 288 -28.79 2.11 11.41
CA SER A 288 -29.15 1.08 12.39
C SER A 288 -27.95 0.23 12.84
N ALA A 289 -27.87 -0.09 14.14
CA ALA A 289 -26.76 -0.91 14.67
C ALA A 289 -26.67 -2.30 14.02
N GLN A 290 -27.80 -2.88 13.63
CA GLN A 290 -27.86 -4.17 12.92
C GLN A 290 -27.45 -4.03 11.46
N GLY A 291 -27.89 -2.95 10.79
CA GLY A 291 -27.49 -2.64 9.43
C GLY A 291 -25.98 -2.42 9.31
N ARG A 292 -25.37 -1.76 10.29
CA ARG A 292 -23.90 -1.61 10.39
C ARG A 292 -23.17 -2.95 10.42
N CYS A 293 -23.66 -3.93 11.17
CA CYS A 293 -23.07 -5.27 11.19
C CYS A 293 -23.21 -5.99 9.84
N ILE A 294 -24.37 -5.90 9.18
CA ILE A 294 -24.60 -6.51 7.85
C ILE A 294 -23.71 -5.84 6.80
N PHE A 295 -23.58 -4.50 6.88
CA PHE A 295 -22.70 -3.71 6.02
C PHE A 295 -21.23 -4.13 6.18
N ALA A 296 -20.74 -4.21 7.42
CA ALA A 296 -19.37 -4.63 7.72
C ALA A 296 -19.09 -6.07 7.26
N LEU A 297 -20.04 -6.99 7.49
CA LEU A 297 -19.94 -8.38 7.05
C LEU A 297 -19.91 -8.49 5.52
N GLY A 298 -20.75 -7.74 4.81
CA GLY A 298 -20.75 -7.67 3.35
C GLY A 298 -19.44 -7.12 2.79
N ALA A 299 -18.91 -6.05 3.40
CA ALA A 299 -17.62 -5.46 3.00
C ALA A 299 -16.47 -6.47 3.18
N ALA A 300 -16.48 -7.25 4.26
CA ALA A 300 -15.49 -8.28 4.52
C ALA A 300 -15.52 -9.39 3.46
N ILE A 301 -16.72 -9.87 3.10
CA ILE A 301 -16.89 -10.88 2.05
C ILE A 301 -16.33 -10.37 0.71
N PHE A 302 -16.71 -9.17 0.30
CA PHE A 302 -16.19 -8.59 -0.95
C PHE A 302 -14.68 -8.39 -0.90
N THR A 303 -14.12 -8.01 0.26
CA THR A 303 -12.68 -7.78 0.39
C THR A 303 -11.89 -9.06 0.14
N VAL A 304 -12.33 -10.16 0.75
CA VAL A 304 -11.71 -11.48 0.56
C VAL A 304 -11.92 -11.99 -0.87
N LEU A 305 -13.13 -11.85 -1.43
CA LEU A 305 -13.41 -12.27 -2.81
C LEU A 305 -12.57 -11.52 -3.84
N ILE A 306 -12.39 -10.21 -3.68
CA ILE A 306 -11.60 -9.40 -4.60
C ILE A 306 -10.11 -9.75 -4.50
N ARG A 307 -9.60 -10.00 -3.30
CA ARG A 307 -8.20 -10.44 -3.12
C ARG A 307 -7.96 -11.81 -3.74
N ILE A 308 -8.78 -12.79 -3.37
CA ILE A 308 -8.60 -14.18 -3.77
C ILE A 308 -8.93 -14.34 -5.26
N LYS A 309 -10.15 -13.97 -5.71
CA LYS A 309 -10.62 -14.24 -7.08
C LYS A 309 -10.15 -13.23 -8.12
N ALA A 310 -10.19 -11.93 -7.80
CA ALA A 310 -9.80 -10.90 -8.76
C ALA A 310 -8.30 -10.59 -8.72
N ASN A 311 -7.56 -11.18 -7.77
CA ASN A 311 -6.13 -10.97 -7.57
C ASN A 311 -5.72 -9.49 -7.47
N LEU A 312 -6.58 -8.66 -6.89
CA LEU A 312 -6.31 -7.24 -6.73
C LEU A 312 -5.71 -6.97 -5.34
N PRO A 313 -4.62 -6.20 -5.23
CA PRO A 313 -3.99 -5.89 -3.95
C PRO A 313 -4.91 -5.09 -3.00
N GLU A 314 -5.89 -4.38 -3.57
CA GLU A 314 -6.69 -3.34 -2.90
C GLU A 314 -8.17 -3.73 -2.78
N GLY A 315 -8.41 -4.94 -2.27
CA GLY A 315 -9.77 -5.44 -2.04
C GLY A 315 -10.61 -4.59 -1.07
N CYS A 316 -9.98 -3.98 -0.06
CA CYS A 316 -10.69 -3.19 0.95
C CYS A 316 -11.36 -1.96 0.34
N LEU A 317 -10.64 -1.23 -0.51
CA LEU A 317 -11.10 -0.01 -1.18
C LEU A 317 -12.40 -0.24 -1.97
N TYR A 318 -12.36 -1.20 -2.90
CA TYR A 318 -13.50 -1.47 -3.77
C TYR A 318 -14.69 -2.05 -3.00
N SER A 319 -14.44 -2.82 -1.95
CA SER A 319 -15.49 -3.38 -1.10
C SER A 319 -16.27 -2.30 -0.35
N ILE A 320 -15.58 -1.27 0.14
CA ILE A 320 -16.23 -0.12 0.79
C ILE A 320 -17.12 0.61 -0.20
N LEU A 321 -16.64 0.88 -1.41
CA LEU A 321 -17.42 1.57 -2.45
C LEU A 321 -18.66 0.77 -2.85
N LEU A 322 -18.52 -0.54 -3.06
CA LEU A 322 -19.65 -1.43 -3.37
C LEU A 322 -20.68 -1.46 -2.23
N MET A 323 -20.22 -1.57 -0.98
CA MET A 323 -21.15 -1.60 0.14
C MET A 323 -21.84 -0.27 0.40
N ASN A 324 -21.18 0.86 0.12
CA ASN A 324 -21.83 2.18 0.18
C ASN A 324 -23.03 2.25 -0.78
N MET A 325 -22.93 1.65 -1.98
CA MET A 325 -24.07 1.56 -2.92
C MET A 325 -25.22 0.72 -2.38
N LEU A 326 -24.91 -0.30 -1.57
CA LEU A 326 -25.89 -1.21 -0.98
C LEU A 326 -26.46 -0.68 0.34
N THR A 327 -25.90 0.39 0.93
CA THR A 327 -26.39 1.01 2.17
C THR A 327 -27.90 1.34 2.12
N PRO A 328 -28.44 2.02 1.09
CA PRO A 328 -29.87 2.33 1.02
C PRO A 328 -30.75 1.08 0.97
N MET A 329 -30.29 0.00 0.32
CA MET A 329 -30.99 -1.27 0.28
C MET A 329 -31.03 -1.94 1.66
N ILE A 330 -29.91 -1.92 2.38
CA ILE A 330 -29.82 -2.45 3.74
C ILE A 330 -30.75 -1.68 4.67
N GLU A 331 -30.75 -0.34 4.60
CA GLU A 331 -31.63 0.49 5.42
C GLU A 331 -33.10 0.21 5.15
N LYS A 332 -33.51 0.20 3.88
CA LYS A 332 -34.90 -0.11 3.49
C LYS A 332 -35.33 -1.50 3.98
N SER A 333 -34.43 -2.47 3.98
CA SER A 333 -34.73 -3.83 4.47
C SER A 333 -34.95 -3.91 5.99
N LEU A 334 -34.38 -2.95 6.73
CA LEU A 334 -34.41 -2.85 8.20
C LEU A 334 -35.24 -1.65 8.70
N GLU A 335 -36.05 -1.06 7.83
CA GLU A 335 -36.93 0.05 8.18
C GLU A 335 -38.04 -0.43 9.14
N GLY A 336 -38.17 0.24 10.29
CA GLY A 336 -39.22 -0.03 11.28
C GLY A 336 -38.71 -0.12 12.72
N LYS A 337 -39.52 -0.71 13.61
CA LYS A 337 -39.19 -0.84 15.04
C LYS A 337 -38.00 -1.80 15.23
N GLN A 338 -36.84 -1.26 15.58
CA GLN A 338 -35.56 -1.99 15.68
C GLN A 338 -35.62 -3.25 16.57
N LEU A 339 -36.38 -3.21 17.69
CA LEU A 339 -36.52 -4.36 18.58
C LEU A 339 -37.32 -5.50 17.95
N ALA A 340 -38.36 -5.19 17.17
CA ALA A 340 -39.15 -6.19 16.47
C ALA A 340 -38.39 -6.80 15.28
N LEU A 341 -37.53 -6.01 14.64
CA LEU A 341 -36.73 -6.43 13.48
C LEU A 341 -35.45 -7.19 13.85
N ARG A 342 -35.12 -7.32 15.14
CA ARG A 342 -33.91 -8.01 15.60
C ARG A 342 -33.81 -9.44 15.08
N LYS A 343 -34.90 -10.22 15.12
CA LYS A 343 -34.91 -11.59 14.59
C LYS A 343 -34.65 -11.61 13.09
N LYS A 344 -35.29 -10.71 12.34
CA LYS A 344 -35.11 -10.56 10.88
C LYS A 344 -33.66 -10.22 10.53
N ALA A 345 -33.06 -9.27 11.24
CA ALA A 345 -31.68 -8.88 10.99
C ALA A 345 -30.69 -10.02 11.27
N TRP A 346 -30.88 -10.80 12.33
CA TRP A 346 -30.06 -11.98 12.60
C TRP A 346 -30.17 -13.04 11.50
N ILE A 347 -31.37 -13.26 10.97
CA ILE A 347 -31.59 -14.16 9.83
C ILE A 347 -30.85 -13.63 8.60
N ILE A 348 -30.98 -12.34 8.28
CA ILE A 348 -30.28 -11.72 7.15
C ILE A 348 -28.77 -11.86 7.30
N SER A 349 -28.20 -11.50 8.45
CA SER A 349 -26.77 -11.67 8.72
C SER A 349 -26.32 -13.13 8.59
N GLY A 350 -27.12 -14.07 9.08
CA GLY A 350 -26.84 -15.51 8.96
C GLY A 350 -26.83 -15.97 7.50
N VAL A 351 -27.84 -15.58 6.71
CA VAL A 351 -27.92 -15.91 5.28
C VAL A 351 -26.76 -15.30 4.50
N VAL A 352 -26.47 -14.00 4.70
CA VAL A 352 -25.35 -13.32 4.03
C VAL A 352 -24.02 -13.95 4.44
N GLY A 353 -23.87 -14.33 5.71
CA GLY A 353 -22.68 -15.03 6.21
C GLY A 353 -22.48 -16.39 5.55
N VAL A 354 -23.53 -17.23 5.47
CA VAL A 354 -23.47 -18.56 4.84
C VAL A 354 -23.22 -18.47 3.34
N VAL A 355 -23.95 -17.59 2.63
CA VAL A 355 -23.76 -17.37 1.19
C VAL A 355 -22.37 -16.80 0.92
N GLY A 356 -21.92 -15.85 1.73
CA GLY A 356 -20.59 -15.26 1.64
C GLY A 356 -19.49 -16.28 1.84
N LEU A 357 -19.59 -17.10 2.88
CA LEU A 357 -18.66 -18.19 3.15
C LEU A 357 -18.65 -19.19 1.98
N GLY A 358 -19.80 -19.68 1.54
CA GLY A 358 -19.89 -20.57 0.37
C GLY A 358 -19.24 -19.97 -0.88
N SER A 359 -19.47 -18.68 -1.14
CA SER A 359 -18.90 -17.96 -2.29
C SER A 359 -17.37 -17.85 -2.20
N VAL A 360 -16.84 -17.53 -1.02
CA VAL A 360 -15.40 -17.42 -0.78
C VAL A 360 -14.71 -18.77 -0.92
N LEU A 361 -15.32 -19.84 -0.41
CA LEU A 361 -14.74 -21.19 -0.52
C LEU A 361 -14.76 -21.68 -1.97
N LEU A 362 -15.84 -21.41 -2.72
CA LEU A 362 -15.89 -21.70 -4.15
C LEU A 362 -14.81 -20.90 -4.91
N ALA A 363 -14.65 -19.62 -4.60
CA ALA A 363 -13.60 -18.80 -5.20
C ALA A 363 -12.19 -19.34 -4.88
N GLY A 364 -11.94 -19.72 -3.62
CA GLY A 364 -10.66 -20.29 -3.18
C GLY A 364 -10.31 -21.62 -3.83
N ASN A 365 -11.31 -22.42 -4.21
CA ASN A 365 -11.10 -23.70 -4.91
C ASN A 365 -10.68 -23.55 -6.38
N VAL A 366 -11.04 -22.45 -7.03
CA VAL A 366 -10.74 -22.20 -8.45
C VAL A 366 -9.29 -21.75 -8.66
N ILE A 367 -8.61 -21.28 -7.60
CA ILE A 367 -7.29 -20.66 -7.73
C ILE A 367 -6.20 -21.68 -7.50
N GLU A 368 -5.30 -21.75 -8.47
CA GLU A 368 -4.05 -22.47 -8.37
C GLU A 368 -3.00 -21.56 -7.74
N ALA A 369 -2.22 -22.13 -6.82
CA ALA A 369 -1.08 -21.43 -6.24
C ALA A 369 -0.10 -21.15 -7.37
N LYS A 370 0.23 -19.89 -7.58
CA LYS A 370 1.27 -19.52 -8.53
C LYS A 370 2.61 -19.76 -7.86
N GLU A 371 3.37 -20.73 -8.35
CA GLU A 371 4.76 -20.85 -7.98
C GLU A 371 5.48 -19.57 -8.44
N PRO A 372 6.29 -18.95 -7.57
CA PRO A 372 7.02 -17.75 -7.94
C PRO A 372 7.86 -18.07 -9.17
N ALA A 373 7.94 -17.10 -10.10
CA ALA A 373 8.85 -17.26 -11.22
C ALA A 373 10.25 -17.51 -10.64
N PRO A 374 11.01 -18.51 -11.14
CA PRO A 374 12.32 -18.81 -10.61
C PRO A 374 13.14 -17.53 -10.63
N LYS A 375 13.68 -17.15 -9.46
CA LYS A 375 14.56 -15.99 -9.32
C LYS A 375 15.63 -16.08 -10.41
N VAL A 376 15.69 -15.05 -11.25
CA VAL A 376 16.64 -15.03 -12.35
C VAL A 376 18.00 -14.68 -11.76
N PHE A 377 18.82 -15.70 -11.54
CA PHE A 377 20.22 -15.52 -11.21
C PHE A 377 20.98 -15.28 -12.49
N LEU A 378 21.77 -14.20 -12.53
CA LEU A 378 22.83 -14.06 -13.50
C LEU A 378 24.02 -14.84 -12.97
N LYS A 379 24.40 -15.89 -13.71
CA LYS A 379 25.57 -16.69 -13.38
C LYS A 379 26.71 -16.27 -14.27
N THR A 380 27.89 -16.35 -13.69
CA THR A 380 29.15 -16.10 -14.38
C THR A 380 29.38 -17.07 -15.56
N GLU A 381 28.85 -18.29 -15.47
CA GLU A 381 28.90 -19.32 -16.53
C GLU A 381 27.90 -19.09 -17.66
N ASP A 382 26.93 -18.18 -17.50
CA ASP A 382 25.85 -18.03 -18.48
C ASP A 382 26.39 -17.64 -19.85
N LYS A 383 25.97 -18.38 -20.88
CA LYS A 383 26.35 -18.12 -22.29
C LYS A 383 25.95 -16.72 -22.72
N ASP A 384 24.93 -16.14 -22.11
CA ASP A 384 24.48 -14.79 -22.43
C ASP A 384 25.32 -13.69 -21.77
N VAL A 385 25.97 -13.96 -20.63
CA VAL A 385 26.91 -13.04 -20.00
C VAL A 385 28.25 -13.06 -20.76
N ASN A 386 28.71 -14.25 -21.16
CA ASN A 386 29.96 -14.42 -21.90
C ASN A 386 29.95 -13.89 -23.35
N LYS A 387 28.78 -13.52 -23.89
CA LYS A 387 28.68 -12.84 -25.19
C LYS A 387 29.20 -11.40 -25.17
N PHE A 388 29.22 -10.78 -23.98
CA PHE A 388 29.68 -9.40 -23.82
C PHE A 388 31.20 -9.34 -23.81
N GLU A 389 31.76 -8.40 -24.56
CA GLU A 389 33.20 -8.12 -24.53
C GLU A 389 33.57 -7.37 -23.26
N ALA A 390 34.66 -7.78 -22.62
CA ALA A 390 35.20 -7.09 -21.46
C ALA A 390 36.72 -7.22 -21.42
N LYS A 391 37.40 -6.23 -20.86
CA LYS A 391 38.86 -6.12 -20.83
C LYS A 391 39.33 -5.46 -19.55
N ILE A 392 40.43 -5.96 -19.00
CA ILE A 392 41.12 -5.33 -17.87
C ILE A 392 42.04 -4.22 -18.41
N THR A 393 41.78 -2.97 -18.01
CA THR A 393 42.52 -1.79 -18.46
C THR A 393 43.69 -1.47 -17.54
N ALA A 394 43.56 -1.72 -16.24
CA ALA A 394 44.64 -1.49 -15.27
C ALA A 394 44.46 -2.34 -14.01
N THR A 395 45.57 -2.65 -13.35
CA THR A 395 45.59 -3.32 -12.05
C THR A 395 46.40 -2.46 -11.08
N LYS A 396 45.85 -2.18 -9.90
CA LYS A 396 46.50 -1.40 -8.85
C LYS A 396 46.53 -2.21 -7.56
N ASP A 397 47.73 -2.46 -7.03
CA ASP A 397 47.90 -3.01 -5.69
C ASP A 397 47.75 -1.88 -4.66
N ASN A 398 46.89 -2.08 -3.66
CA ASN A 398 46.60 -1.07 -2.65
C ASN A 398 47.52 -1.19 -1.42
N GLY A 399 48.40 -2.19 -1.33
CA GLY A 399 49.34 -2.34 -0.22
C GLY A 399 48.74 -2.87 1.09
N ASP A 400 47.41 -2.95 1.19
CA ASP A 400 46.67 -3.48 2.35
C ASP A 400 46.28 -4.97 2.19
N GLY A 401 46.86 -5.68 1.21
CA GLY A 401 46.46 -7.04 0.84
C GLY A 401 45.21 -7.10 -0.05
N THR A 402 44.90 -6.02 -0.76
CA THR A 402 43.83 -5.97 -1.78
C THR A 402 44.36 -5.44 -3.10
N VAL A 403 43.84 -5.98 -4.20
CA VAL A 403 44.16 -5.56 -5.57
C VAL A 403 42.90 -5.02 -6.23
N THR A 404 42.99 -3.82 -6.80
CA THR A 404 41.92 -3.21 -7.59
C THR A 404 42.16 -3.48 -9.07
N TYR A 405 41.18 -4.14 -9.70
CA TYR A 405 41.11 -4.35 -11.14
C TYR A 405 40.18 -3.32 -11.76
N LYS A 406 40.68 -2.56 -12.73
CA LYS A 406 39.88 -1.67 -13.56
C LYS A 406 39.45 -2.41 -14.80
N VAL A 407 38.14 -2.59 -14.97
CA VAL A 407 37.56 -3.40 -16.04
C VAL A 407 36.62 -2.55 -16.88
N GLU A 408 36.78 -2.64 -18.19
CA GLU A 408 35.83 -2.13 -19.17
C GLU A 408 34.97 -3.29 -19.66
N ALA A 409 33.65 -3.17 -19.57
CA ALA A 409 32.72 -4.19 -20.06
C ALA A 409 31.64 -3.56 -20.95
N GLN A 410 31.22 -4.33 -21.94
CA GLN A 410 30.25 -3.89 -22.95
C GLN A 410 28.89 -3.63 -22.29
N GLY A 411 28.33 -2.44 -22.54
CA GLY A 411 27.03 -2.00 -22.03
C GLY A 411 25.94 -2.10 -23.09
N TYR A 412 24.74 -1.62 -22.76
CA TYR A 412 23.68 -1.42 -23.75
C TYR A 412 24.08 -0.37 -24.79
N ALA A 413 24.75 0.71 -24.38
CA ALA A 413 25.21 1.77 -25.29
C ALA A 413 26.18 1.27 -26.38
N SER A 414 26.88 0.17 -26.12
CA SER A 414 27.77 -0.48 -27.08
C SER A 414 27.05 -1.13 -28.27
N THR A 415 25.73 -1.31 -28.18
CA THR A 415 24.92 -1.83 -29.30
C THR A 415 24.65 -0.78 -30.38
N GLU A 416 24.67 0.51 -30.00
CA GLU A 416 24.55 1.64 -30.93
C GLU A 416 25.92 2.19 -31.36
N ASP A 417 26.90 2.19 -30.44
CA ASP A 417 28.26 2.70 -30.68
C ASP A 417 29.29 1.77 -30.01
N ALA A 418 30.00 0.98 -30.82
CA ALA A 418 30.95 -0.04 -30.37
C ALA A 418 32.17 0.52 -29.59
N SER A 419 32.33 1.85 -29.51
CA SER A 419 33.42 2.50 -28.76
C SER A 419 33.08 2.80 -27.29
N LYS A 420 31.81 2.67 -26.89
CA LYS A 420 31.35 3.02 -25.54
C LYS A 420 31.32 1.79 -24.65
N PHE A 421 32.07 1.80 -23.56
CA PHE A 421 32.13 0.72 -22.56
C PHE A 421 31.82 1.26 -21.16
N ASN A 422 31.19 0.43 -20.34
CA ASN A 422 31.00 0.70 -18.92
C ASN A 422 32.30 0.39 -18.17
N LYS A 423 32.66 1.20 -17.19
CA LYS A 423 33.89 1.05 -16.39
C LYS A 423 33.58 0.65 -14.96
N PHE A 424 34.31 -0.32 -14.46
CA PHE A 424 34.16 -0.89 -13.13
C PHE A 424 35.50 -0.95 -12.41
N ASP A 425 35.50 -0.57 -11.13
CA ASP A 425 36.58 -0.82 -10.20
C ASP A 425 36.18 -2.01 -9.30
N ILE A 426 36.89 -3.12 -9.43
CA ILE A 426 36.65 -4.36 -8.69
C ILE A 426 37.80 -4.59 -7.72
N VAL A 427 37.51 -4.60 -6.42
CA VAL A 427 38.50 -4.80 -5.37
C VAL A 427 38.45 -6.24 -4.88
N VAL A 428 39.57 -6.94 -4.96
CA VAL A 428 39.71 -8.35 -4.58
C VAL A 428 40.75 -8.49 -3.46
N ASN A 429 40.45 -9.31 -2.46
CA ASN A 429 41.39 -9.68 -1.42
C ASN A 429 42.35 -10.76 -1.93
N THR A 430 43.66 -10.53 -1.79
CA THR A 430 44.68 -11.45 -2.31
C THR A 430 44.89 -12.72 -1.48
N LYS A 431 44.40 -12.76 -0.22
CA LYS A 431 44.55 -13.94 0.65
C LYS A 431 43.48 -15.00 0.43
N ASP A 432 42.23 -14.57 0.27
CA ASP A 432 41.07 -15.46 0.21
C ASP A 432 40.40 -15.50 -1.18
N HIS A 433 40.93 -14.73 -2.14
CA HIS A 433 40.33 -14.52 -3.47
C HIS A 433 38.83 -14.17 -3.39
N THR A 434 38.47 -13.33 -2.41
CA THR A 434 37.11 -12.83 -2.20
C THR A 434 36.94 -11.43 -2.74
N ILE A 435 35.75 -11.12 -3.25
CA ILE A 435 35.40 -9.79 -3.73
C ILE A 435 35.10 -8.89 -2.51
N VAL A 436 35.82 -7.78 -2.39
CA VAL A 436 35.62 -6.78 -1.34
C VAL A 436 34.58 -5.75 -1.77
N SER A 437 34.63 -5.31 -3.02
CA SER A 437 33.65 -4.40 -3.60
C SER A 437 33.67 -4.42 -5.13
N VAL A 438 32.50 -4.18 -5.72
CA VAL A 438 32.34 -3.86 -7.14
C VAL A 438 31.75 -2.47 -7.23
N THR A 439 32.45 -1.54 -7.89
CA THR A 439 32.01 -0.14 -7.98
C THR A 439 32.01 0.29 -9.44
N PRO A 440 30.85 0.59 -10.03
CA PRO A 440 30.79 1.18 -11.37
C PRO A 440 31.33 2.62 -11.30
N THR A 441 32.38 2.92 -12.05
CA THR A 441 33.04 4.24 -12.06
C THR A 441 32.45 5.13 -13.15
N GLU A 442 32.03 4.55 -14.27
CA GLU A 442 31.39 5.25 -15.38
C GLU A 442 30.38 4.31 -16.06
N VAL A 443 29.11 4.72 -16.10
CA VAL A 443 28.03 3.98 -16.76
C VAL A 443 27.56 4.84 -17.94
N VAL A 444 27.71 4.31 -19.15
CA VAL A 444 27.44 5.05 -20.41
C VAL A 444 26.10 4.64 -21.02
N ASP A 445 25.34 3.80 -20.32
CA ASP A 445 24.04 3.29 -20.73
C ASP A 445 22.93 4.35 -20.61
N THR A 446 21.71 4.01 -21.07
CA THR A 446 20.54 4.89 -21.04
C THR A 446 20.32 5.47 -19.64
N GLU A 447 20.30 6.80 -19.53
CA GLU A 447 20.06 7.55 -18.30
C GLU A 447 18.78 7.03 -17.60
N TYR A 448 18.82 6.88 -16.28
CA TYR A 448 17.75 6.32 -15.42
C TYR A 448 17.44 4.83 -15.56
N VAL A 449 17.94 4.15 -16.62
CA VAL A 449 17.79 2.70 -16.80
C VAL A 449 19.09 1.99 -16.48
N GLY A 450 20.20 2.41 -17.08
CA GLY A 450 21.54 1.86 -16.82
C GLY A 450 22.04 2.18 -15.42
N ASP A 451 21.72 3.37 -14.90
CA ASP A 451 22.14 3.83 -13.56
C ASP A 451 21.59 2.97 -12.42
N LYS A 452 20.58 2.12 -12.70
CA LYS A 452 20.03 1.18 -11.72
C LYS A 452 21.08 0.23 -11.14
N ILE A 453 22.17 -0.03 -11.86
CA ILE A 453 23.27 -0.87 -11.36
C ILE A 453 24.08 -0.22 -10.23
N LEU A 454 23.95 1.09 -10.03
CA LEU A 454 24.60 1.83 -8.93
C LEU A 454 23.93 1.55 -7.57
N ASN A 455 22.79 0.85 -7.55
CA ASN A 455 22.08 0.56 -6.31
C ASN A 455 22.88 -0.38 -5.40
N GLU A 456 23.06 0.03 -4.14
CA GLU A 456 23.81 -0.73 -3.14
C GLU A 456 23.24 -2.14 -2.92
N ALA A 457 21.92 -2.33 -3.05
CA ALA A 457 21.27 -3.64 -2.89
C ALA A 457 21.68 -4.65 -3.99
N PHE A 458 22.11 -4.18 -5.15
CA PHE A 458 22.65 -5.04 -6.22
C PHE A 458 24.15 -5.26 -6.03
N LEU A 459 24.92 -4.20 -5.75
CA LEU A 459 26.39 -4.28 -5.62
C LEU A 459 26.84 -5.06 -4.37
N SER A 460 26.09 -5.00 -3.28
CA SER A 460 26.37 -5.75 -2.05
C SER A 460 26.28 -7.27 -2.22
N GLN A 461 25.55 -7.77 -3.21
CA GLN A 461 25.46 -9.21 -3.48
C GLN A 461 26.80 -9.81 -3.92
N PHE A 462 27.68 -9.01 -4.52
CA PHE A 462 29.01 -9.43 -4.96
C PHE A 462 30.00 -9.51 -3.79
N LYS A 463 29.73 -8.85 -2.67
CA LYS A 463 30.65 -8.77 -1.54
C LYS A 463 30.78 -10.15 -0.87
N GLU A 464 31.99 -10.50 -0.45
CA GLU A 464 32.34 -11.76 0.24
C GLU A 464 32.17 -13.05 -0.58
N GLN A 465 31.73 -12.96 -1.84
CA GLN A 465 31.74 -14.10 -2.75
C GLN A 465 33.18 -14.47 -3.14
N LYS A 466 33.46 -15.77 -3.18
CA LYS A 466 34.77 -16.31 -3.60
C LYS A 466 34.82 -16.41 -5.12
N LEU A 467 35.89 -15.88 -5.72
CA LEU A 467 36.15 -15.97 -7.16
C LEU A 467 36.49 -17.39 -7.64
N SER A 468 36.75 -18.33 -6.72
CA SER A 468 36.95 -19.75 -7.04
C SER A 468 35.65 -20.47 -7.39
N ASP A 469 34.52 -19.95 -6.91
CA ASP A 469 33.19 -20.53 -7.15
C ASP A 469 32.46 -19.72 -8.22
N ASN A 470 31.41 -20.30 -8.81
CA ASN A 470 30.56 -19.55 -9.72
C ASN A 470 29.79 -18.47 -8.96
N ILE A 471 30.03 -17.23 -9.33
CA ILE A 471 29.35 -16.07 -8.75
C ILE A 471 27.94 -16.04 -9.35
N GLU A 472 26.96 -16.11 -8.46
CA GLU A 472 25.54 -16.03 -8.76
C GLU A 472 24.99 -14.77 -8.11
N VAL A 473 24.30 -13.96 -8.92
CA VAL A 473 23.72 -12.69 -8.48
C VAL A 473 22.26 -12.66 -8.87
N GLU A 474 21.39 -12.38 -7.90
CA GLU A 474 19.96 -12.26 -8.11
C GLU A 474 19.67 -10.92 -8.81
N VAL A 475 18.96 -10.99 -9.94
CA VAL A 475 18.37 -9.80 -10.57
C VAL A 475 17.21 -9.33 -9.68
N ASN A 476 17.54 -8.52 -8.68
CA ASN A 476 16.56 -7.96 -7.75
C ASN A 476 15.77 -6.81 -8.37
N ASP A 477 14.68 -6.39 -7.71
CA ASP A 477 13.80 -5.31 -8.16
C ASP A 477 14.54 -4.00 -8.49
N ALA A 478 15.68 -3.75 -7.84
CA ALA A 478 16.47 -2.55 -8.05
C ALA A 478 17.05 -2.46 -9.48
N VAL A 479 17.42 -3.60 -10.09
CA VAL A 479 17.96 -3.66 -11.46
C VAL A 479 16.97 -4.21 -12.48
N THR A 480 15.71 -4.41 -12.09
CA THR A 480 14.66 -4.86 -13.01
C THR A 480 14.49 -3.88 -14.18
N GLY A 481 14.57 -4.42 -15.40
CA GLY A 481 14.54 -3.68 -16.67
C GLY A 481 15.92 -3.22 -17.18
N ALA A 482 16.99 -3.34 -16.39
CA ALA A 482 18.37 -3.00 -16.77
C ALA A 482 19.20 -4.25 -17.11
N THR A 483 18.61 -5.19 -17.87
CA THR A 483 19.18 -6.53 -18.10
C THR A 483 20.54 -6.53 -18.79
N PHE A 484 20.80 -5.57 -19.68
CA PHE A 484 22.10 -5.44 -20.35
C PHE A 484 23.17 -4.91 -19.39
N SER A 485 22.85 -3.87 -18.64
CA SER A 485 23.76 -3.26 -17.66
C SER A 485 24.08 -4.20 -16.51
N SER A 486 23.11 -4.99 -16.01
CA SER A 486 23.36 -5.99 -14.96
C SER A 486 24.23 -7.16 -15.45
N LYS A 487 24.03 -7.62 -16.69
CA LYS A 487 24.92 -8.63 -17.33
C LYS A 487 26.33 -8.08 -17.55
N SER A 488 26.47 -6.80 -17.91
CA SER A 488 27.76 -6.11 -18.05
C SER A 488 28.58 -6.16 -16.76
N THR A 489 27.95 -5.90 -15.61
CA THR A 489 28.61 -5.97 -14.29
C THR A 489 29.09 -7.38 -13.95
N VAL A 490 28.24 -8.41 -14.16
CA VAL A 490 28.63 -9.82 -13.92
C VAL A 490 29.76 -10.23 -14.86
N ARG A 491 29.75 -9.75 -16.12
CA ARG A 491 30.82 -10.01 -17.08
C ARG A 491 32.14 -9.36 -16.68
N ALA A 492 32.11 -8.15 -16.12
CA ALA A 492 33.30 -7.47 -15.62
C ALA A 492 33.98 -8.28 -14.50
N VAL A 493 33.17 -8.86 -13.61
CA VAL A 493 33.64 -9.76 -12.55
C VAL A 493 34.21 -11.06 -13.11
N GLU A 494 33.59 -11.63 -14.14
CA GLU A 494 34.10 -12.82 -14.83
C GLU A 494 35.48 -12.60 -15.47
N GLU A 495 35.75 -11.41 -16.02
CA GLU A 495 37.09 -11.12 -16.56
C GLU A 495 38.17 -11.09 -15.48
N VAL A 496 37.85 -10.57 -14.30
CA VAL A 496 38.78 -10.63 -13.15
C VAL A 496 39.01 -12.07 -12.71
N ARG A 497 37.94 -12.88 -12.71
CA ARG A 497 38.03 -14.31 -12.41
C ARG A 497 38.96 -15.05 -13.39
N LYS A 498 38.77 -14.85 -14.70
CA LYS A 498 39.62 -15.41 -15.75
C LYS A 498 41.08 -14.97 -15.62
N ALA A 499 41.32 -13.70 -15.29
CA ALA A 499 42.67 -13.17 -15.08
C ALA A 499 43.38 -13.79 -13.86
N LEU A 500 42.64 -14.25 -12.86
CA LEU A 500 43.14 -14.97 -11.70
C LEU A 500 43.31 -16.49 -11.95
N GLY A 501 42.89 -16.99 -13.12
CA GLY A 501 43.06 -18.39 -13.54
C GLY A 501 41.90 -19.33 -13.16
N TYR A 502 40.72 -18.78 -12.87
CA TYR A 502 39.51 -19.53 -12.45
C TYR A 502 38.39 -19.52 -13.50
#